data_AF-A0A9W8J0Y9-F1
#
_entry.id   AF-A0A9W8J0Y9-F1
#
_cell.length_a   1.000
_cell.length_b   1.000
_cell.length_c   1.000
_cell.angle_alpha   90.00
_cell.angle_beta   90.00
_cell.angle_gamma   90.00
#
_symmetry.space_group_name_H-M   'P 1'
#
loop_
_entity.id
_entity.type
_entity.pdbx_description
1 polymer ?
#
loop_
_entity_poly.entity_id
_entity_poly.type
_entity_poly.pdbx_seq_one_letter_code
_entity_poly.pdbx_strand_id
1 'polypeptide(L)'
;MCDAFNYRIDLGLPRDAPPCIQGEEWDELKARPKVHEQPPEWAKRRLEQPPLSRKVVFRDPQGEVLKDDSKYVSEKFKKLNIIVEGPHIYFV
;
A
#
# COMPACT_ATOMS: atom_id res chain seq x y z
N MET A 1 -3.51 1.70 1.16
CA MET A 1 -3.23 1.23 -0.22
C MET A 1 -2.22 2.12 -0.94
N CYS A 2 -2.13 3.42 -0.62
CA CYS A 2 -1.06 4.29 -1.15
C CYS A 2 -0.05 4.72 -0.07
N ASP A 3 -0.11 4.10 1.12
CA ASP A 3 0.54 4.63 2.32
C ASP A 3 2.09 4.66 2.18
N ALA A 4 2.69 3.65 1.54
CA ALA A 4 4.13 3.62 1.27
C ALA A 4 4.60 4.71 0.30
N PHE A 5 3.83 4.96 -0.76
CA PHE A 5 4.14 6.03 -1.72
C PHE A 5 3.98 7.40 -1.06
N ASN A 6 2.89 7.61 -0.31
CA ASN A 6 2.64 8.87 0.38
C ASN A 6 3.68 9.14 1.47
N TYR A 7 4.15 8.11 2.18
CA TYR A 7 5.28 8.23 3.10
C TYR A 7 6.55 8.72 2.40
N ARG A 8 6.87 8.19 1.21
CA ARG A 8 8.03 8.66 0.42
C ARG A 8 7.83 10.09 -0.08
N ILE A 9 6.63 10.44 -0.55
CA ILE A 9 6.28 11.81 -0.95
C ILE A 9 6.46 12.77 0.24
N ASP A 10 6.10 12.36 1.46
CA ASP A 10 6.29 13.15 2.66
C ASP A 10 7.76 13.40 2.99
N LEU A 11 8.65 12.47 2.62
CA LEU A 11 10.10 12.62 2.71
C LEU A 11 10.72 13.46 1.58
N GLY A 12 9.92 13.89 0.60
CA GLY A 12 10.36 14.66 -0.56
C GLY A 12 10.68 13.84 -1.81
N LEU A 13 10.23 12.59 -1.84
CA LEU A 13 10.37 11.71 -3.00
C LEU A 13 9.03 11.59 -3.74
N PRO A 14 8.79 12.42 -4.76
CA PRO A 14 7.58 12.30 -5.58
C PRO A 14 7.56 10.99 -6.37
N ARG A 15 6.38 10.61 -6.88
CA ARG A 15 6.16 9.33 -7.56
C ARG A 15 7.06 9.12 -8.79
N ASP A 16 7.38 10.22 -9.45
CA ASP A 16 8.17 10.34 -10.67
C ASP A 16 9.65 10.65 -10.40
N ALA A 17 10.10 10.56 -9.14
CA ALA A 17 11.51 10.74 -8.81
C ALA A 17 12.39 9.75 -9.61
N PRO A 18 13.58 10.19 -10.06
CA PRO A 18 14.49 9.32 -10.79
C PRO A 18 14.99 8.19 -9.88
N PRO A 19 15.35 7.03 -10.47
CA PRO A 19 15.78 5.86 -9.70
C PRO A 19 17.11 6.07 -8.95
N CYS A 20 17.94 7.00 -9.44
CA CYS A 20 19.17 7.45 -8.80
C CYS A 20 19.08 8.96 -8.63
N ILE A 21 19.31 9.46 -7.42
CA ILE A 21 19.26 10.90 -7.09
C ILE A 21 20.63 11.30 -6.56
N GLN A 22 21.22 12.36 -7.11
CA GLN A 22 22.53 12.86 -6.71
C GLN A 22 22.42 14.25 -6.09
N GLY A 23 23.08 14.45 -4.94
CA GLY A 23 23.34 15.76 -4.33
C GLY A 23 22.18 16.75 -4.44
N GLU A 24 22.37 17.76 -5.29
CA GLU A 24 21.47 18.91 -5.50
C GLU A 24 20.07 18.52 -6.01
N GLU A 25 19.93 17.41 -6.75
CA GLU A 25 18.63 16.91 -7.23
C GLU A 25 17.68 16.56 -6.07
N TRP A 26 18.24 16.21 -4.90
CA TRP A 26 17.46 15.88 -3.72
C TRP A 26 16.72 17.09 -3.16
N ASP A 27 17.38 18.24 -3.12
CA ASP A 27 16.79 19.48 -2.63
C ASP A 27 15.74 20.02 -3.61
N GLU A 28 15.99 19.87 -4.92
CA GLU A 28 15.01 20.18 -5.96
C GLU A 28 13.75 19.31 -5.83
N LEU A 29 13.89 18.00 -5.62
CA LEU A 29 12.76 17.09 -5.43
C LEU A 29 11.95 17.42 -4.18
N LYS A 30 12.63 17.73 -3.06
CA LYS A 30 12.00 18.16 -1.80
C LYS A 30 11.24 19.48 -1.91
N ALA A 31 11.71 20.40 -2.75
CA ALA A 31 11.06 21.70 -2.96
C ALA A 31 9.77 21.58 -3.79
N ARG A 32 9.55 20.47 -4.50
CA ARG A 32 8.32 20.26 -5.28
C ARG A 32 7.10 20.16 -4.37
N PRO A 33 5.93 20.62 -4.82
CA PRO A 33 4.68 20.40 -4.10
C PRO A 33 4.43 18.91 -3.85
N LYS A 34 4.04 18.56 -2.61
CA LYS A 34 3.67 17.19 -2.25
C LYS A 34 2.30 16.85 -2.83
N VAL A 35 2.28 15.98 -3.83
CA VAL A 35 1.05 15.45 -4.43
C VAL A 35 0.85 14.03 -3.94
N HIS A 36 -0.06 13.83 -2.99
CA HIS A 36 -0.34 12.50 -2.44
C HIS A 36 -1.15 11.65 -3.42
N GLU A 37 -0.72 10.40 -3.54
CA GLU A 37 -1.39 9.37 -4.31
C GLU A 37 -2.72 8.98 -3.64
N GLN A 38 -3.69 8.69 -4.49
CA GLN A 38 -5.01 8.21 -4.10
C GLN A 38 -5.29 6.89 -4.82
N PRO A 39 -6.03 5.96 -4.20
CA PRO A 39 -6.51 4.78 -4.93
C PRO A 39 -7.29 5.21 -6.17
N PRO A 40 -7.17 4.47 -7.29
CA PRO A 40 -7.93 4.77 -8.49
C PRO A 40 -9.43 4.64 -8.23
N GLU A 41 -10.24 5.35 -9.01
CA GLU A 41 -11.67 5.50 -8.74
C GLU A 41 -12.43 4.16 -8.72
N TRP A 42 -12.05 3.22 -9.58
CA TRP A 42 -12.63 1.88 -9.58
C TRP A 42 -12.40 1.13 -8.26
N ALA A 43 -11.25 1.34 -7.62
CA ALA A 43 -10.91 0.71 -6.35
C ALA A 43 -11.70 1.36 -5.22
N LYS A 44 -11.89 2.68 -5.23
CA LYS A 44 -12.74 3.40 -4.28
C LYS A 44 -14.19 2.90 -4.34
N ARG A 45 -14.77 2.82 -5.54
CA ARG A 45 -16.12 2.26 -5.75
C ARG A 45 -16.24 0.82 -5.24
N ARG A 46 -15.18 0.01 -5.36
CA ARG A 46 -15.18 -1.35 -4.80
C ARG A 46 -15.27 -1.33 -3.27
N LEU A 47 -14.64 -0.37 -2.58
CA LEU A 47 -14.68 -0.26 -1.12
C LEU A 47 -16.06 0.16 -0.58
N GLU A 48 -16.89 0.78 -1.40
CA GLU A 48 -18.28 1.15 -1.05
C GLU A 48 -19.24 -0.05 -1.10
N GLN A 49 -18.87 -1.10 -1.81
CA GLN A 49 -19.68 -2.32 -1.91
C GLN A 49 -19.50 -3.22 -0.68
N PRO A 50 -20.47 -4.09 -0.38
CA PRO A 50 -20.32 -5.10 0.67
C PRO A 50 -19.04 -5.94 0.50
N PRO A 51 -18.54 -6.52 1.60
CA PRO A 51 -17.46 -7.51 1.55
C PRO A 51 -17.82 -8.68 0.62
N LEU A 52 -16.81 -9.42 0.16
CA LEU A 52 -17.06 -10.61 -0.66
C LEU A 52 -17.96 -11.59 0.10
N SER A 53 -18.93 -12.20 -0.57
CA SER A 53 -19.85 -13.18 0.03
C SER A 53 -19.14 -14.42 0.57
N ARG A 54 -17.98 -14.75 -0.01
CA ARG A 54 -17.08 -15.80 0.45
C ARG A 54 -15.75 -15.21 0.89
N LYS A 55 -15.14 -15.82 1.91
CA LYS A 55 -13.78 -15.50 2.33
C LYS A 55 -12.78 -15.98 1.29
N VAL A 56 -11.88 -15.09 0.88
CA VAL A 56 -10.73 -15.39 0.02
C VAL A 56 -9.49 -15.43 0.90
N VAL A 57 -8.74 -16.54 0.86
CA VAL A 57 -7.56 -16.74 1.69
C VAL A 57 -6.36 -16.98 0.78
N PHE A 58 -5.34 -16.14 0.92
CA PHE A 58 -4.07 -16.30 0.22
C PHE A 58 -3.21 -17.31 0.98
N ARG A 59 -2.53 -18.17 0.21
CA ARG A 59 -1.51 -19.09 0.72
C ARG A 59 -0.14 -18.47 0.53
N ASP A 60 0.76 -18.72 1.46
CA ASP A 60 2.17 -18.39 1.28
C ASP A 60 2.85 -19.34 0.26
N PRO A 61 4.14 -19.13 -0.09
CA PRO A 61 4.86 -20.02 -1.00
C PRO A 61 4.99 -21.47 -0.51
N GLN A 62 4.81 -21.73 0.78
CA GLN A 62 4.82 -23.05 1.41
C GLN A 62 3.43 -23.71 1.42
N GLY A 63 2.39 -22.99 1.01
CA GLY A 63 1.01 -23.46 0.95
C GLY A 63 0.20 -23.21 2.23
N GLU A 64 0.80 -22.57 3.23
CA GLU A 64 0.20 -22.28 4.53
C GLU A 64 -0.73 -21.07 4.46
N VAL A 65 -1.72 -21.05 5.34
CA VAL A 65 -2.72 -19.98 5.41
C VAL A 65 -2.62 -19.25 6.75
N LEU A 66 -2.74 -17.93 6.69
CA LEU A 66 -2.83 -17.12 7.91
C LEU A 66 -4.15 -17.39 8.61
N LYS A 67 -4.07 -17.56 9.94
CA LYS A 67 -5.26 -17.52 10.80
C LYS A 67 -5.85 -16.11 10.78
N ASP A 68 -7.17 -16.02 10.85
CA ASP A 68 -7.90 -14.75 10.75
C ASP A 68 -7.53 -13.74 11.84
N ASP A 69 -7.17 -14.21 13.02
CA ASP A 69 -6.75 -13.44 14.19
C ASP A 69 -5.24 -13.15 14.23
N SER A 70 -4.48 -13.59 13.23
CA SER A 70 -3.06 -13.31 13.16
C SER A 70 -2.80 -11.81 13.03
N LYS A 71 -1.87 -11.29 13.85
CA LYS A 71 -1.40 -9.89 13.80
C LYS A 71 -0.81 -9.48 12.45
N TYR A 72 -0.46 -10.47 11.61
CA TYR A 72 0.08 -10.25 10.27
C TYR A 72 -1.00 -10.11 9.20
N VAL A 73 -2.29 -10.33 9.52
CA VAL A 73 -3.38 -10.14 8.58
C VAL A 73 -3.57 -8.65 8.31
N SER A 74 -3.71 -8.30 7.03
CA SER A 74 -4.03 -6.93 6.65
C SER A 74 -5.46 -6.57 7.07
N GLU A 75 -5.60 -5.72 8.09
CA GLU A 75 -6.91 -5.21 8.54
C GLU A 75 -7.70 -4.50 7.43
N LYS A 76 -7.00 -3.86 6.47
CA LYS A 76 -7.67 -3.21 5.32
C LYS A 76 -8.35 -4.24 4.40
N PHE A 77 -7.71 -5.39 4.15
CA PHE A 77 -8.26 -6.44 3.29
C PHE A 77 -9.21 -7.38 4.03
N LYS A 78 -9.00 -7.59 5.33
CA LYS A 78 -9.91 -8.38 6.18
C LYS A 78 -11.34 -7.85 6.14
N LYS A 79 -11.51 -6.53 6.14
CA LYS A 79 -12.82 -5.85 5.96
C LYS A 79 -13.52 -6.20 4.64
N LEU A 80 -12.80 -6.72 3.65
CA LEU A 80 -13.34 -7.14 2.36
C LEU A 80 -13.55 -8.67 2.26
N ASN A 81 -13.43 -9.39 3.38
CA ASN A 81 -13.38 -10.86 3.45
C ASN A 81 -12.15 -11.46 2.72
N ILE A 82 -11.04 -10.73 2.69
CA ILE A 82 -9.77 -11.19 2.11
C ILE A 82 -8.75 -11.35 3.23
N ILE A 83 -8.29 -12.58 3.44
CA ILE A 83 -7.21 -12.91 4.38
C ILE A 83 -5.92 -12.99 3.59
N VAL A 84 -5.07 -12.00 3.82
CA VAL A 84 -3.75 -11.87 3.20
C VAL A 84 -2.81 -11.24 4.20
N GLU A 85 -1.54 -11.60 4.11
CA GLU A 85 -0.49 -10.93 4.89
C GLU A 85 -0.47 -9.44 4.53
N GLY A 86 -0.43 -8.58 5.54
CA GLY A 86 -0.14 -7.16 5.36
C GLY A 86 1.36 -6.99 5.28
N PRO A 87 1.97 -6.79 4.09
CA PRO A 87 3.40 -6.54 4.04
C PRO A 87 3.74 -5.30 4.87
N HIS A 88 4.90 -5.31 5.52
CA HIS A 88 5.50 -4.09 6.06
C HIS A 88 5.84 -3.18 4.87
N ILE A 89 4.90 -2.33 4.48
CA ILE A 89 4.94 -1.56 3.23
C ILE A 89 5.99 -0.44 3.21
N TYR A 90 6.60 -0.11 4.35
CA TYR A 90 7.64 0.89 4.45
C TYR A 90 9.01 0.26 4.16
N PHE A 91 9.24 -0.10 2.90
CA PHE A 91 10.60 -0.41 2.44
C PHE A 91 11.37 0.90 2.32
N VAL A 92 12.43 1.04 3.12
CA VAL A 92 13.50 2.04 2.94
C VAL A 92 14.59 1.40 2.12
#